data_AF-U5MLM1-F1
#
_entry.id   AF-U5MLM1-F1
#
_cell.length_a   1.000
_cell.length_b   1.000
_cell.length_c   1.000
_cell.angle_alpha   90.00
_cell.angle_beta   90.00
_cell.angle_gamma   90.00
#
_symmetry.space_group_name_H-M   'P 1'
#
loop_
_entity.id
_entity.type
_entity.pdbx_description
1 polymer ?
#
loop_
_entity_poly.entity_id
_entity_poly.type
_entity_poly.pdbx_seq_one_letter_code
_entity_poly.pdbx_strand_id
1 'polypeptide(L)'
;MKKILTIIAPSILTYTYIFIDSHFPYSKWILIGIYILFPIMFIAQTIISFGSIKNMLIGFLLLSLSIIVPINEWYKVGSMIVPIIIYSSLGIITFFLSKTINTVKRKWKK
;
A
#
# COMPACT_ATOMS: atom_id res chain seq x y z
N MET A 1 19.72 -3.57 -7.68
CA MET A 1 18.46 -4.10 -8.27
C MET A 1 17.46 -4.61 -7.22
N LYS A 2 17.87 -5.37 -6.19
CA LYS A 2 16.96 -5.94 -5.15
C LYS A 2 15.99 -4.92 -4.51
N LYS A 3 16.43 -3.67 -4.27
CA LYS A 3 15.60 -2.62 -3.64
C LYS A 3 14.42 -2.13 -4.49
N ILE A 4 14.55 -2.10 -5.82
CA ILE A 4 13.47 -1.63 -6.70
C ILE A 4 12.37 -2.69 -6.78
N LEU A 5 12.78 -3.97 -6.90
CA LEU A 5 11.83 -5.08 -6.94
C LEU A 5 10.99 -5.15 -5.66
N THR A 6 11.60 -4.92 -4.49
CA THR A 6 10.85 -4.86 -3.21
C THR A 6 9.90 -3.67 -3.11
N ILE A 7 10.19 -2.56 -3.78
CA ILE A 7 9.32 -1.37 -3.79
C ILE A 7 8.08 -1.62 -4.66
N ILE A 8 8.22 -2.37 -5.75
CA ILE A 8 7.14 -2.64 -6.70
C ILE A 8 6.30 -3.85 -6.27
N ALA A 9 6.88 -4.76 -5.47
CA ALA A 9 6.24 -6.01 -5.06
C ALA A 9 4.84 -5.82 -4.41
N PRO A 10 4.63 -4.87 -3.48
CA PRO A 10 3.29 -4.65 -2.91
C PRO A 10 2.28 -4.26 -3.98
N SER A 11 2.63 -3.39 -4.93
CA SER A 11 1.75 -2.99 -6.03
C SER A 11 1.39 -4.16 -6.95
N ILE A 12 2.37 -5.01 -7.30
CA ILE A 12 2.11 -6.21 -8.11
C ILE A 12 1.16 -7.16 -7.37
N LEU A 13 1.44 -7.46 -6.10
CA LEU A 13 0.58 -8.34 -5.30
C LEU A 13 -0.84 -7.81 -5.20
N THR A 14 -1.00 -6.51 -5.00
CA THR A 14 -2.32 -5.86 -4.90
C THR A 14 -3.06 -5.94 -6.23
N TYR A 15 -2.39 -5.67 -7.35
CA TYR A 15 -2.97 -5.80 -8.68
C TYR A 15 -3.39 -7.24 -8.99
N THR A 16 -2.50 -8.21 -8.76
CA THR A 16 -2.77 -9.63 -9.00
C THR A 16 -3.93 -10.12 -8.15
N TYR A 17 -4.02 -9.68 -6.89
CA TYR A 17 -5.17 -9.98 -6.03
C TYR A 17 -6.48 -9.50 -6.65
N ILE A 18 -6.55 -8.23 -7.07
CA ILE A 18 -7.76 -7.65 -7.67
C ILE A 18 -8.10 -8.35 -9.01
N PHE A 19 -7.08 -8.71 -9.79
CA PHE A 19 -7.24 -9.39 -11.08
C PHE A 19 -7.81 -10.80 -10.92
N ILE A 20 -7.29 -11.58 -9.98
CA ILE A 20 -7.82 -12.92 -9.69
C ILE A 20 -9.25 -12.78 -9.21
N ASP A 21 -9.50 -11.85 -8.29
CA ASP A 21 -10.80 -11.68 -7.67
C ASP A 21 -11.89 -11.29 -8.68
N SER A 22 -11.56 -10.44 -9.66
CA SER A 22 -12.52 -9.93 -10.65
C SER A 22 -13.07 -11.01 -11.58
N HIS A 23 -12.40 -12.16 -11.69
CA HIS A 23 -12.87 -13.29 -12.49
C HIS A 23 -13.90 -14.17 -11.76
N PHE A 24 -14.19 -13.90 -10.49
CA PHE A 24 -15.18 -14.65 -9.70
C PHE A 24 -16.45 -13.80 -9.48
N PRO A 25 -17.56 -14.06 -10.21
CA PRO A 25 -18.73 -13.17 -10.30
C PRO A 25 -19.55 -12.96 -9.00
N TYR A 26 -19.15 -13.57 -7.88
CA TYR A 26 -19.80 -13.42 -6.57
C TYR A 26 -18.81 -13.21 -5.43
N SER A 27 -17.54 -12.96 -5.76
CA SER A 27 -16.53 -12.72 -4.76
C SER A 27 -16.85 -11.42 -4.00
N LYS A 28 -17.00 -11.56 -2.68
CA LYS A 28 -16.95 -10.43 -1.73
C LYS A 28 -15.54 -10.24 -1.18
N TRP A 29 -14.55 -10.98 -1.68
CA TRP A 29 -13.18 -10.91 -1.18
C TRP A 29 -12.59 -9.53 -1.46
N ILE A 30 -12.99 -8.82 -2.53
CA ILE A 30 -12.60 -7.42 -2.75
C ILE A 30 -12.86 -6.51 -1.54
N LEU A 31 -13.91 -6.75 -0.75
CA LEU A 31 -14.17 -5.99 0.49
C LEU A 31 -13.07 -6.22 1.53
N ILE A 32 -12.60 -7.46 1.66
CA ILE A 32 -11.43 -7.79 2.51
C ILE A 32 -10.19 -7.10 1.97
N GLY A 33 -10.05 -7.04 0.64
CA GLY A 33 -9.05 -6.21 -0.04
C GLY A 33 -9.06 -4.77 0.45
N ILE A 34 -10.20 -4.11 0.33
CA ILE A 34 -10.43 -2.70 0.66
C ILE A 34 -10.22 -2.42 2.16
N TYR A 35 -10.79 -3.24 3.05
CA TYR A 35 -10.78 -2.93 4.48
C TYR A 35 -9.53 -3.41 5.22
N ILE A 36 -8.80 -4.39 4.68
CA ILE A 36 -7.68 -5.04 5.40
C ILE A 36 -6.43 -5.04 4.54
N LEU A 37 -6.48 -5.66 3.36
CA LEU A 37 -5.27 -5.91 2.56
C LEU A 37 -4.59 -4.62 2.10
N PHE A 38 -5.35 -3.69 1.50
CA PHE A 38 -4.79 -2.45 0.94
C PHE A 38 -4.20 -1.55 2.03
N PRO A 39 -4.86 -1.28 3.17
CA PRO A 39 -4.23 -0.60 4.30
C PRO A 39 -2.90 -1.22 4.72
N ILE A 40 -2.86 -2.56 4.86
CA ILE A 40 -1.65 -3.28 5.24
C ILE A 40 -0.55 -3.13 4.17
N MET A 41 -0.90 -3.15 2.89
CA MET A 41 0.07 -2.97 1.80
C MET A 41 0.71 -1.58 1.83
N PHE A 42 -0.04 -0.53 2.16
CA PHE A 42 0.51 0.82 2.34
C PHE A 42 1.46 0.91 3.54
N ILE A 43 1.10 0.27 4.67
CA ILE A 43 1.97 0.17 5.85
C ILE A 43 3.27 -0.60 5.51
N ALA A 44 3.14 -1.74 4.84
CA ALA A 44 4.28 -2.55 4.41
C ALA A 44 5.20 -1.77 3.46
N GLN A 45 4.62 -1.03 2.51
CA GLN A 45 5.39 -0.18 1.59
C GLN A 45 6.22 0.88 2.33
N THR A 46 5.65 1.49 3.37
CA THR A 46 6.37 2.43 4.23
C THR A 46 7.56 1.76 4.91
N ILE A 47 7.39 0.57 5.48
CA ILE A 47 8.46 -0.15 6.18
C ILE A 47 9.59 -0.53 5.20
N ILE A 48 9.23 -1.05 4.03
CA ILE A 48 10.19 -1.42 2.97
C ILE A 48 10.97 -0.19 2.49
N SER A 49 10.29 0.95 2.37
CA SER A 49 10.85 2.19 1.82
C SER A 49 11.38 3.15 2.88
N PHE A 50 11.43 2.75 4.15
CA PHE A 50 11.69 3.65 5.29
C PHE A 50 12.98 4.47 5.16
N GLY A 51 13.99 3.95 4.45
CA GLY A 51 15.26 4.65 4.19
C GLY A 51 15.23 5.74 3.12
N SER A 52 14.14 5.90 2.35
CA SER A 52 14.04 6.90 1.28
C SER A 52 12.60 7.36 1.06
N ILE A 53 12.33 8.63 1.38
CA ILE A 53 11.03 9.28 1.15
C ILE A 53 10.63 9.20 -0.33
N LYS A 54 11.59 9.39 -1.26
CA LYS A 54 11.33 9.28 -2.70
C LYS A 54 10.79 7.90 -3.07
N ASN A 55 11.38 6.84 -2.52
CA ASN A 55 10.96 5.47 -2.78
C ASN A 55 9.58 5.17 -2.20
N MET A 56 9.29 5.72 -1.01
CA MET A 56 7.97 5.61 -0.38
C MET A 56 6.89 6.26 -1.23
N LEU A 57 7.12 7.49 -1.72
CA LEU A 57 6.17 8.21 -2.57
C LEU A 57 5.93 7.48 -3.90
N ILE A 58 6.99 6.99 -4.56
CA ILE A 58 6.86 6.18 -5.78
C ILE A 58 6.05 4.91 -5.49
N GLY A 59 6.32 4.25 -4.37
CA GLY A 59 5.57 3.08 -3.91
C GLY A 59 4.09 3.34 -3.69
N PHE A 60 3.76 4.44 -3.01
CA PHE A 60 2.36 4.85 -2.79
C PHE A 60 1.65 5.16 -4.10
N LEU A 61 2.33 5.84 -5.04
CA LEU A 61 1.77 6.12 -6.34
C LEU A 61 1.49 4.84 -7.12
N LEU A 62 2.43 3.89 -7.13
CA LEU A 62 2.25 2.58 -7.77
C LEU A 62 1.13 1.77 -7.11
N LEU A 63 1.08 1.73 -5.78
CA LEU A 63 -0.01 1.06 -5.04
C LEU A 63 -1.37 1.70 -5.35
N SER A 64 -1.46 3.02 -5.36
CA SER A 64 -2.68 3.74 -5.69
C SER A 64 -3.16 3.40 -7.10
N LEU A 65 -2.27 3.45 -8.10
CA LEU A 65 -2.61 3.09 -9.47
C LEU A 65 -3.02 1.61 -9.60
N SER A 66 -2.33 0.72 -8.89
CA SER A 66 -2.64 -0.72 -8.87
C SER A 66 -4.00 -1.06 -8.26
N ILE A 67 -4.62 -0.11 -7.54
CA ILE A 67 -5.94 -0.25 -6.93
C ILE A 67 -6.99 0.50 -7.77
N ILE A 68 -6.76 1.78 -8.08
CA ILE A 68 -7.75 2.63 -8.79
C ILE A 68 -8.12 2.05 -10.14
N VAL A 69 -7.11 1.75 -10.96
CA VAL A 69 -7.32 1.33 -12.35
C VAL A 69 -8.17 0.05 -12.41
N PRO A 70 -7.76 -1.07 -11.79
CA PRO A 70 -8.53 -2.30 -11.91
C PRO A 70 -9.89 -2.26 -11.21
N ILE A 71 -10.03 -1.55 -10.09
CA ILE A 71 -11.34 -1.47 -9.39
C ILE A 71 -12.34 -0.66 -10.22
N ASN A 72 -11.89 0.45 -10.83
CA ASN A 72 -12.77 1.26 -11.67
C ASN A 72 -13.20 0.50 -12.95
N GLU A 73 -12.27 -0.19 -13.60
CA GLU A 73 -12.53 -0.93 -14.84
C GLU A 73 -13.35 -2.21 -14.62
N TRP A 74 -12.98 -3.03 -13.63
CA TRP A 74 -13.56 -4.37 -13.48
C TRP A 74 -14.76 -4.41 -12.54
N TYR A 75 -14.77 -3.60 -11.48
CA TYR A 75 -15.83 -3.65 -10.47
C TYR A 75 -16.81 -2.49 -10.54
N LYS A 76 -16.44 -1.37 -11.16
CA LYS A 76 -17.31 -0.17 -11.29
C LYS A 76 -17.89 0.31 -9.95
N VAL A 77 -17.15 0.15 -8.84
CA VAL A 77 -17.62 0.44 -7.46
C VAL A 77 -17.60 1.95 -7.13
N GLY A 78 -17.50 2.83 -8.14
CA GLY A 78 -17.33 4.26 -7.93
C GLY A 78 -15.91 4.63 -7.48
N SER A 79 -15.76 5.81 -6.90
CA SER A 79 -14.44 6.42 -6.68
C SER A 79 -13.68 5.80 -5.49
N MET A 80 -12.52 5.22 -5.78
CA MET A 80 -11.55 4.74 -4.78
C MET A 80 -10.59 5.82 -4.25
N ILE A 81 -10.77 7.09 -4.66
CA ILE A 81 -9.88 8.19 -4.28
C ILE A 81 -9.89 8.40 -2.75
N VAL A 82 -11.08 8.45 -2.14
CA VAL A 82 -11.21 8.68 -0.69
C VAL A 82 -10.54 7.57 0.13
N PRO A 83 -10.80 6.26 -0.12
CA PRO A 83 -10.05 5.18 0.52
C PRO A 83 -8.53 5.31 0.36
N ILE A 84 -8.03 5.70 -0.81
CA ILE A 84 -6.59 5.83 -1.06
C ILE A 84 -5.96 6.98 -0.30
N ILE A 85 -6.66 8.10 -0.13
CA ILE A 85 -6.21 9.20 0.74
C ILE A 85 -6.05 8.68 2.18
N ILE A 86 -7.01 7.87 2.66
CA ILE A 86 -6.96 7.26 4.00
C ILE A 86 -5.76 6.30 4.11
N TYR A 87 -5.55 5.41 3.14
CA TYR A 87 -4.43 4.46 3.15
C TYR A 87 -3.08 5.16 3.08
N SER A 88 -2.97 6.19 2.26
CA SER A 88 -1.76 7.01 2.16
C SER A 88 -1.46 7.72 3.48
N SER A 89 -2.50 8.25 4.14
CA SER A 89 -2.38 8.87 5.46
C SER A 89 -1.90 7.87 6.51
N LEU A 90 -2.43 6.64 6.52
CA LEU A 90 -1.95 5.54 7.36
C LEU A 90 -0.48 5.23 7.11
N GLY A 91 -0.07 5.16 5.84
CA GLY A 91 1.31 4.98 5.44
C GLY A 91 2.24 6.09 5.97
N ILE A 92 1.81 7.34 5.92
CA ILE A 92 2.56 8.50 6.45
C ILE A 92 2.65 8.47 7.98
N ILE A 93 1.55 8.17 8.68
CA ILE A 93 1.55 8.02 10.14
C ILE A 93 2.55 6.94 10.57
N THR A 94 2.54 5.80 9.87
CA THR A 94 3.48 4.69 10.08
C THR A 94 4.93 5.13 9.92
N PHE A 95 5.22 6.01 8.94
CA PHE A 95 6.55 6.54 8.72
C PHE A 95 7.04 7.37 9.92
N PHE A 96 6.20 8.29 10.41
CA PHE A 96 6.55 9.09 11.59
C PHE A 96 6.75 8.24 12.83
N LEU A 97 5.88 7.26 13.09
CA LEU A 97 6.03 6.32 14.21
C LEU A 97 7.35 5.55 14.11
N SER A 98 7.65 4.99 12.94
CA SER A 98 8.89 4.25 12.68
C SER A 98 10.14 5.12 12.87
N LYS A 99 10.07 6.41 12.51
CA LYS A 99 11.15 7.38 12.72
C LYS A 99 11.36 7.71 14.19
N THR A 100 10.30 7.90 14.94
CA THR A 100 10.36 8.14 16.39
C THR A 100 10.97 6.95 17.11
N ILE A 101 10.49 5.73 16.84
CA ILE A 101 11.01 4.49 17.44
C ILE A 101 12.51 4.32 17.17
N ASN A 102 12.94 4.53 15.93
CA ASN A 102 14.36 4.44 15.58
C ASN A 102 15.22 5.50 16.28
N THR A 103 14.67 6.69 16.50
CA THR A 103 15.36 7.77 17.22
C THR A 103 15.51 7.43 18.71
N VAL A 104 14.45 6.93 19.34
CA VAL A 104 14.48 6.47 20.74
C VAL A 104 15.48 5.33 20.89
N LYS A 105 15.43 4.30 20.03
CA LYS A 105 16.34 3.16 20.06
C LYS A 105 17.82 3.56 19.94
N ARG A 106 18.13 4.63 19.19
CA ARG A 106 19.49 5.18 19.09
C ARG A 106 19.95 5.88 20.36
N LYS A 107 19.04 6.56 21.08
CA LYS A 107 19.37 7.24 22.35
C LYS A 107 19.70 6.25 23.48
N TRP A 108 19.02 5.10 23.54
CA TRP A 108 19.25 4.07 24.57
C TRP A 108 20.46 3.17 24.30
N LYS A 109 21.04 3.23 23.09
CA LYS A 109 22.25 2.48 22.72
C LYS A 109 23.55 3.30 22.89
N LYS A 110 23.43 4.59 23.19
CA LYS A 110 24.55 5.47 23.55
C LYS A 110 24.59 5.61 25.07
#